data_AF-A0A377A5I0-F1
#
_entry.id   AF-A0A377A5I0-F1
#
_cell.length_a   1.000
_cell.length_b   1.000
_cell.length_c   1.000
_cell.angle_alpha   90.00
_cell.angle_beta   90.00
_cell.angle_gamma   90.00
#
_symmetry.space_group_name_H-M   'P 1'
#
loop_
_entity.id
_entity.type
_entity.pdbx_description
1 polymer ?
#
loop_
_entity_poly.entity_id
_entity_poly.type
_entity_poly.pdbx_seq_one_letter_code
_entity_poly.pdbx_strand_id
1 'polypeptide(L)'
;MRGRRVSRIAVHPARQREGTGQQLIAGALQYTRDLDYLSVSFGYTGELWRFWHRCGFVLVRMGNHREASSGCYTAMALLPMSNAGKQLAEREHYRLRRDAQALAKWNGETLPVDPLNDAVLSDDDWLELAGFAFAHRPLLTSLGCLLRLLQTSELALPALRGRLQKNVSDAQLCTTLKLSGRKMLLVRQREEAAQALFALNDVRTERLRDRITQWQFFH
;
A
#
# COMPACT_ATOMS: atom_id res chain seq x y z
N MET A 1 -5.75 8.88 -16.24
CA MET A 1 -6.91 8.78 -15.33
C MET A 1 -7.09 10.10 -14.58
N ARG A 2 -8.33 10.45 -14.23
CA ARG A 2 -8.70 11.70 -13.53
C ARG A 2 -9.62 11.38 -12.37
N GLY A 3 -9.46 12.09 -11.25
CA GLY A 3 -10.37 11.95 -10.12
C GLY A 3 -10.45 13.21 -9.28
N ARG A 4 -11.46 13.29 -8.40
CA ARG A 4 -11.59 14.34 -7.39
C ARG A 4 -11.49 13.74 -6.00
N ARG A 5 -10.76 14.40 -5.11
CA ARG A 5 -10.63 13.98 -3.71
C ARG A 5 -11.62 14.74 -2.84
N VAL A 6 -12.36 14.02 -2.01
CA VAL A 6 -13.13 14.61 -0.92
C VAL A 6 -12.12 15.19 0.08
N SER A 7 -12.02 16.52 0.12
CA SER A 7 -11.11 17.22 1.02
C SER A 7 -11.69 17.30 2.44
N ARG A 8 -12.99 17.63 2.53
CA ARG A 8 -13.77 17.69 3.77
C ARG A 8 -15.23 17.35 3.48
N ILE A 9 -15.88 16.74 4.45
CA ILE A 9 -17.33 16.54 4.49
C ILE A 9 -17.77 16.74 5.93
N ALA A 10 -18.87 17.47 6.13
CA ALA A 10 -19.41 17.73 7.45
C ALA A 10 -20.94 17.73 7.38
N VAL A 11 -21.56 17.17 8.41
CA VAL A 11 -23.01 17.23 8.65
C VAL A 11 -23.19 17.79 10.04
N HIS A 12 -24.12 18.74 10.20
CA HIS A 12 -24.42 19.35 11.49
C HIS A 12 -24.70 18.26 12.55
N PRO A 13 -24.14 18.34 13.78
CA PRO A 13 -24.25 17.27 14.78
C PRO A 13 -25.69 16.81 15.06
N ALA A 14 -26.62 17.77 15.16
CA ALA A 14 -28.04 17.50 15.40
C ALA A 14 -28.78 16.83 14.23
N ARG A 15 -28.12 16.65 13.07
CA ARG A 15 -28.70 16.05 11.85
C ARG A 15 -27.87 14.87 11.34
N GLN A 16 -26.97 14.33 12.17
CA GLN A 16 -26.17 13.17 11.80
C GLN A 16 -27.04 11.92 11.69
N ARG A 17 -26.60 10.96 10.87
CA ARG A 17 -27.27 9.66 10.66
C ARG A 17 -28.66 9.73 10.00
N GLU A 18 -29.07 10.91 9.50
CA GLU A 18 -30.29 11.11 8.68
C GLU A 18 -30.06 10.92 7.17
N GLY A 19 -28.87 10.49 6.75
CA GLY A 19 -28.54 10.26 5.33
C GLY A 19 -27.97 11.46 4.57
N THR A 20 -27.97 12.66 5.17
CA THR A 20 -27.44 13.90 4.55
C THR A 20 -26.02 13.75 4.01
N GLY A 21 -25.13 13.07 4.74
CA GLY A 21 -23.76 12.83 4.28
C GLY A 21 -23.68 11.99 3.01
N GLN A 22 -24.56 10.98 2.85
CA GLN A 22 -24.64 10.18 1.63
C GLN A 22 -25.23 10.98 0.48
N GLN A 23 -26.24 11.82 0.75
CA GLN A 23 -26.82 12.72 -0.23
C GLN A 23 -25.80 13.74 -0.77
N LEU A 24 -24.90 14.24 0.08
CA LEU A 24 -23.80 15.12 -0.36
C LEU A 24 -22.86 14.41 -1.35
N ILE A 25 -22.52 13.15 -1.09
CA ILE A 25 -21.71 12.34 -2.02
C ILE A 25 -22.48 12.09 -3.31
N ALA A 26 -23.75 11.68 -3.23
CA ALA A 26 -24.59 11.45 -4.40
C ALA A 26 -24.74 12.73 -5.26
N GLY A 27 -24.92 13.89 -4.63
CA GLY A 27 -24.92 15.18 -5.31
C GLY A 27 -23.60 15.47 -5.99
N ALA A 28 -22.46 15.20 -5.34
CA ALA A 28 -21.14 15.38 -5.96
C ALA A 28 -20.96 14.55 -7.24
N LEU A 29 -21.54 13.34 -7.30
CA LEU A 29 -21.54 12.50 -8.50
C LEU A 29 -22.33 13.11 -9.66
N GLN A 30 -23.43 13.82 -9.38
CA GLN A 30 -24.25 14.46 -10.42
C GLN A 30 -23.50 15.60 -11.15
N TYR A 31 -22.61 16.30 -10.45
CA TYR A 31 -21.84 17.43 -10.99
C TYR A 31 -20.43 17.06 -11.47
N THR A 32 -20.11 15.76 -11.51
CA THR A 32 -18.81 15.27 -11.99
C THR A 32 -18.98 14.55 -13.31
N ARG A 33 -18.55 15.22 -14.39
CA ARG A 33 -18.38 14.61 -15.71
C ARG A 33 -16.90 14.28 -15.94
N ASP A 34 -16.64 13.27 -16.77
CA ASP A 34 -15.31 12.92 -17.26
C ASP A 34 -14.28 12.51 -16.18
N LEU A 35 -14.73 12.04 -15.03
CA LEU A 35 -13.89 11.49 -13.97
C LEU A 35 -13.93 9.96 -13.94
N ASP A 36 -12.80 9.37 -13.56
CA ASP A 36 -12.67 7.92 -13.37
C ASP A 36 -13.08 7.50 -11.95
N TYR A 37 -12.91 8.38 -10.95
CA TYR A 37 -13.24 8.09 -9.55
C TYR A 37 -13.38 9.34 -8.67
N LEU A 38 -14.08 9.21 -7.55
CA LEU A 38 -13.87 10.02 -6.35
C LEU A 38 -12.92 9.30 -5.39
N SER A 39 -12.13 10.04 -4.62
CA SER A 39 -11.24 9.47 -3.60
C SER A 39 -11.38 10.14 -2.25
N VAL A 40 -11.00 9.44 -1.19
CA VAL A 40 -10.87 10.00 0.15
C VAL A 40 -9.61 9.44 0.82
N SER A 41 -9.00 10.28 1.66
CA SER A 41 -7.93 9.89 2.58
C SER A 41 -8.36 10.35 3.98
N PHE A 42 -8.36 9.44 4.95
CA PHE A 42 -8.90 9.72 6.29
C PHE A 42 -8.17 8.92 7.37
N GLY A 43 -8.16 9.43 8.61
CA GLY A 43 -7.74 8.66 9.77
C GLY A 43 -8.73 7.52 10.01
N TYR A 44 -8.25 6.28 9.93
CA TYR A 44 -9.10 5.09 9.99
C TYR A 44 -9.77 4.94 11.35
N THR A 45 -11.09 4.90 11.33
CA THR A 45 -11.93 4.39 12.42
C THR A 45 -13.02 3.52 11.82
N GLY A 46 -13.52 2.54 12.59
CA GLY A 46 -14.61 1.68 12.13
C GLY A 46 -15.87 2.45 11.75
N GLU A 47 -16.19 3.54 12.47
CA GLU A 47 -17.35 4.38 12.18
C GLU A 47 -17.19 5.14 10.85
N LEU A 48 -16.04 5.78 10.65
CA LEU A 48 -15.79 6.55 9.43
C LEU A 48 -15.66 5.63 8.21
N TRP A 49 -15.03 4.46 8.36
CA TRP A 49 -15.03 3.45 7.30
C TRP A 49 -16.44 2.99 6.93
N ARG A 50 -17.30 2.66 7.91
CA ARG A 50 -18.70 2.28 7.63
C ARG A 50 -19.46 3.36 6.86
N PHE A 51 -19.19 4.65 7.14
CA PHE A 51 -19.76 5.75 6.37
C PHE A 51 -19.32 5.69 4.90
N TRP A 52 -18.02 5.64 4.62
CA TRP A 52 -17.47 5.59 3.27
C TRP A 52 -17.91 4.35 2.50
N HIS A 53 -17.86 3.19 3.15
CA HIS A 53 -18.30 1.92 2.58
C HIS A 53 -19.78 1.97 2.16
N ARG A 54 -20.66 2.52 3.01
CA ARG A 54 -22.09 2.72 2.65
C ARG A 54 -22.30 3.75 1.55
N CYS A 55 -21.36 4.66 1.32
CA CYS A 55 -21.36 5.54 0.15
C CYS A 55 -20.83 4.87 -1.13
N GLY A 56 -20.49 3.57 -1.07
CA GLY A 56 -19.98 2.80 -2.20
C GLY A 56 -18.47 2.89 -2.40
N PHE A 57 -17.72 3.49 -1.47
CA PHE A 57 -16.27 3.53 -1.57
C PHE A 57 -15.64 2.16 -1.27
N VAL A 58 -14.64 1.81 -2.07
CA VAL A 58 -13.82 0.61 -1.94
C VAL A 58 -12.51 0.98 -1.25
N LEU A 59 -12.15 0.27 -0.18
CA LEU A 59 -10.89 0.49 0.53
C LEU A 59 -9.72 -0.02 -0.32
N VAL A 60 -8.76 0.85 -0.64
CA VAL A 60 -7.64 0.52 -1.53
C VAL A 60 -6.28 0.56 -0.84
N ARG A 61 -6.18 1.21 0.33
CA ARG A 61 -4.92 1.29 1.08
C ARG A 61 -5.14 1.48 2.57
N MET A 62 -4.29 0.83 3.36
CA MET A 62 -4.06 1.14 4.77
C MET A 62 -2.61 1.59 4.98
N GLY A 63 -2.41 2.69 5.70
CA GLY A 63 -1.09 3.22 6.04
C GLY A 63 -0.41 2.42 7.16
N ASN A 64 0.88 2.67 7.36
CA ASN A 64 1.72 2.02 8.39
C ASN A 64 2.26 2.98 9.44
N HIS A 65 1.82 4.24 9.40
CA HIS A 65 2.17 5.27 10.35
C HIS A 65 0.89 5.86 10.92
N ARG A 66 0.88 6.04 12.25
CA ARG A 66 -0.19 6.78 12.92
C ARG A 66 0.03 8.27 12.72
N GLU A 67 -1.03 8.99 12.36
CA GLU A 67 -0.99 10.44 12.29
C GLU A 67 -0.84 11.03 13.71
N ALA A 68 0.02 12.04 13.86
CA ALA A 68 0.35 12.61 15.17
C ALA A 68 -0.85 13.25 15.89
N SER A 69 -1.81 13.79 15.14
CA SER A 69 -2.99 14.47 15.69
C SER A 69 -4.13 13.51 16.05
N SER A 70 -4.34 12.46 15.26
CA SER A 70 -5.49 11.55 15.42
C SER A 70 -5.13 10.20 16.06
N GLY A 71 -3.85 9.83 16.09
CA GLY A 71 -3.40 8.49 16.51
C GLY A 71 -3.86 7.36 15.57
N CYS A 72 -4.54 7.67 14.47
CA CYS A 72 -5.11 6.71 13.55
C CYS A 72 -4.16 6.44 12.37
N TYR A 73 -4.23 5.24 11.80
CA TYR A 73 -3.61 4.96 10.51
C TYR A 73 -4.39 5.64 9.38
N THR A 74 -3.69 6.24 8.41
CA THR A 74 -4.37 6.81 7.23
C THR A 74 -4.89 5.69 6.33
N ALA A 75 -6.19 5.70 6.04
CA ALA A 75 -6.83 4.84 5.04
C ALA A 75 -7.15 5.64 3.77
N MET A 76 -7.10 4.98 2.61
CA MET A 76 -7.55 5.55 1.34
C MET A 76 -8.62 4.68 0.71
N ALA A 77 -9.66 5.31 0.18
CA ALA A 77 -10.74 4.62 -0.50
C ALA A 77 -11.14 5.33 -1.80
N LEU A 78 -11.64 4.57 -2.78
CA LEU A 78 -12.07 5.05 -4.09
C LEU A 78 -13.53 4.71 -4.33
N LEU A 79 -14.28 5.65 -4.91
CA LEU A 79 -15.60 5.42 -5.47
C LEU A 79 -15.47 5.49 -7.00
N PRO A 80 -15.43 4.35 -7.70
CA PRO A 80 -15.17 4.31 -9.14
C PRO A 80 -16.37 4.79 -9.97
N MET A 81 -16.09 5.51 -11.05
CA MET A 81 -17.08 6.16 -11.93
C MET A 81 -16.92 5.80 -13.41
N SER A 82 -15.76 5.25 -13.80
CA SER A 82 -15.48 4.72 -15.13
C SER A 82 -14.99 3.27 -15.06
N ASN A 83 -14.90 2.60 -16.20
CA ASN A 83 -14.32 1.25 -16.27
C ASN A 83 -12.85 1.23 -15.81
N ALA A 84 -12.07 2.26 -16.15
CA ALA A 84 -10.68 2.39 -15.69
C ALA A 84 -10.62 2.58 -14.17
N GLY A 85 -11.52 3.40 -13.60
CA GLY A 85 -11.63 3.57 -12.16
C GLY A 85 -12.05 2.30 -11.42
N LYS A 86 -13.00 1.53 -11.98
CA LYS A 86 -13.43 0.24 -11.41
C LYS A 86 -12.26 -0.75 -11.38
N GLN A 87 -11.57 -0.92 -12.51
CA GLN A 87 -10.42 -1.81 -12.61
C GLN A 87 -9.31 -1.43 -11.61
N LEU A 88 -9.05 -0.12 -11.46
CA LEU A 88 -8.09 0.36 -10.46
C LEU A 88 -8.53 0.03 -9.02
N ALA A 89 -9.78 0.34 -8.67
CA ALA A 89 -10.31 0.10 -7.33
C ALA A 89 -10.31 -1.39 -6.98
N GLU A 90 -10.71 -2.25 -7.91
CA GLU A 90 -10.71 -3.71 -7.76
C GLU A 90 -9.30 -4.26 -7.60
N ARG A 91 -8.36 -3.83 -8.45
CA ARG A 91 -6.96 -4.27 -8.39
C ARG A 91 -6.30 -3.88 -7.08
N GLU A 92 -6.42 -2.63 -6.65
CA GLU A 92 -5.82 -2.18 -5.39
C GLU A 92 -6.53 -2.76 -4.16
N HIS A 93 -7.85 -2.99 -4.22
CA HIS A 93 -8.55 -3.68 -3.15
C HIS A 93 -8.11 -5.15 -3.03
N TYR A 94 -8.01 -5.86 -4.16
CA TYR A 94 -7.48 -7.22 -4.21
C TYR A 94 -6.07 -7.28 -3.63
N ARG A 95 -5.22 -6.33 -4.00
CA ARG A 95 -3.87 -6.21 -3.47
C ARG A 95 -3.85 -5.95 -1.96
N LEU A 96 -4.69 -5.04 -1.47
CA LEU A 96 -4.85 -4.79 -0.03
C LEU A 96 -5.24 -6.07 0.72
N ARG A 97 -6.14 -6.88 0.16
CA ARG A 97 -6.55 -8.17 0.74
C ARG A 97 -5.38 -9.17 0.83
N ARG A 98 -4.50 -9.21 -0.17
CA ARG A 98 -3.27 -10.03 -0.12
C ARG A 98 -2.25 -9.52 0.90
N ASP A 99 -2.24 -8.22 1.16
CA ASP A 99 -1.34 -7.59 2.14
C ASP A 99 -1.92 -7.53 3.56
N ALA A 100 -3.21 -7.85 3.72
CA ALA A 100 -3.97 -7.58 4.93
C ALA A 100 -3.37 -8.24 6.19
N GLN A 101 -2.90 -9.49 6.10
CA GLN A 101 -2.27 -10.16 7.24
C GLN A 101 -0.95 -9.52 7.66
N ALA A 102 -0.11 -9.17 6.67
CA ALA A 102 1.16 -8.51 6.90
C ALA A 102 0.96 -7.13 7.55
N LEU A 103 0.02 -6.35 7.01
CA LEU A 103 -0.35 -5.04 7.54
C LEU A 103 -0.93 -5.15 8.94
N ALA A 104 -1.83 -6.11 9.19
CA ALA A 104 -2.43 -6.28 10.51
C ALA A 104 -1.40 -6.64 11.57
N LYS A 105 -0.46 -7.54 11.25
CA LYS A 105 0.64 -7.91 12.14
C LYS A 105 1.58 -6.73 12.40
N TRP A 106 1.87 -5.92 11.38
CA TRP A 106 2.77 -4.78 11.49
C TRP A 106 2.15 -3.62 12.29
N ASN A 107 0.88 -3.33 12.05
CA ASN A 107 0.15 -2.23 12.68
C ASN A 107 -0.43 -2.60 14.05
N GLY A 108 -0.57 -3.90 14.35
CA GLY A 108 -1.26 -4.37 15.55
C GLY A 108 -2.78 -4.14 15.51
N GLU A 109 -3.36 -3.91 14.33
CA GLU A 109 -4.80 -3.66 14.12
C GLU A 109 -5.30 -4.44 12.91
N THR A 110 -6.46 -5.09 13.02
CA THR A 110 -7.06 -5.82 11.90
C THR A 110 -7.67 -4.87 10.87
N LEU A 111 -7.56 -5.23 9.59
CA LEU A 111 -8.15 -4.47 8.49
C LEU A 111 -9.57 -4.98 8.22
N PRO A 112 -10.50 -4.12 7.77
CA PRO A 112 -11.89 -4.49 7.52
C PRO A 112 -12.07 -5.10 6.12
N VAL A 113 -11.23 -6.08 5.78
CA VAL A 113 -11.24 -6.79 4.51
C VAL A 113 -10.96 -8.27 4.75
N ASP A 114 -11.50 -9.14 3.88
CA ASP A 114 -11.21 -10.57 3.96
C ASP A 114 -9.81 -10.84 3.41
N PRO A 115 -8.85 -11.31 4.23
CA PRO A 115 -7.48 -11.54 3.80
C PRO A 115 -7.39 -12.68 2.79
N LEU A 116 -6.48 -12.55 1.84
CA LEU A 116 -6.12 -13.60 0.89
C LEU A 116 -4.75 -14.17 1.28
N ASN A 117 -4.69 -15.45 1.65
CA ASN A 117 -3.48 -16.09 2.19
C ASN A 117 -2.61 -16.73 1.09
N ASP A 118 -2.56 -16.10 -0.07
CA ASP A 118 -1.74 -16.56 -1.19
C ASP A 118 -0.30 -16.06 -1.04
N ALA A 119 0.64 -16.99 -0.98
CA ALA A 119 2.08 -16.73 -0.87
C ALA A 119 2.77 -16.57 -2.24
N VAL A 120 2.08 -16.89 -3.35
CA VAL A 120 2.68 -16.87 -4.69
C VAL A 120 3.00 -15.44 -5.12
N LEU A 121 4.16 -15.23 -5.76
CA LEU A 121 4.48 -13.92 -6.33
C LEU A 121 3.66 -13.69 -7.61
N SER A 122 2.77 -12.71 -7.56
CA SER A 122 2.01 -12.22 -8.71
C SER A 122 2.85 -11.30 -9.59
N ASP A 123 2.38 -11.00 -10.82
CA ASP A 123 3.06 -10.05 -11.70
C ASP A 123 3.17 -8.64 -11.11
N ASP A 124 2.18 -8.25 -10.30
CA ASP A 124 2.19 -6.99 -9.56
C ASP A 124 3.23 -7.00 -8.44
N ASP A 125 3.41 -8.12 -7.74
CA ASP A 125 4.48 -8.26 -6.75
C ASP A 125 5.85 -8.09 -7.40
N TRP A 126 6.08 -8.73 -8.55
CA TRP A 126 7.33 -8.59 -9.30
C TRP A 126 7.63 -7.14 -9.67
N LEU A 127 6.64 -6.39 -10.16
CA LEU A 127 6.80 -4.98 -10.50
C LEU A 127 7.14 -4.12 -9.27
N GLU A 128 6.49 -4.38 -8.13
CA GLU A 128 6.73 -3.63 -6.90
C GLU A 128 8.04 -3.97 -6.22
N LEU A 129 8.40 -5.25 -6.24
CA LEU A 129 9.68 -5.73 -5.75
C LEU A 129 10.80 -5.12 -6.56
N ALA A 130 10.67 -5.08 -7.90
CA ALA A 130 11.63 -4.39 -8.75
C ALA A 130 11.66 -2.88 -8.47
N GLY A 131 10.51 -2.24 -8.23
CA GLY A 131 10.45 -0.83 -7.82
C GLY A 131 11.08 -0.54 -6.45
N PHE A 132 11.12 -1.54 -5.57
CA PHE A 132 11.87 -1.49 -4.33
C PHE A 132 13.37 -1.79 -4.56
N ALA A 133 13.72 -2.82 -5.32
CA ALA A 133 15.11 -3.20 -5.56
C ALA A 133 15.90 -2.13 -6.34
N PHE A 134 15.29 -1.54 -7.37
CA PHE A 134 15.99 -0.73 -8.37
C PHE A 134 15.56 0.75 -8.42
N ALA A 135 14.60 1.15 -7.57
CA ALA A 135 14.16 2.54 -7.47
C ALA A 135 13.94 2.93 -6.00
N HIS A 136 13.02 3.86 -5.75
CA HIS A 136 12.86 4.50 -4.44
C HIS A 136 11.57 4.11 -3.71
N ARG A 137 10.92 2.99 -4.09
CA ARG A 137 9.72 2.54 -3.38
C ARG A 137 10.03 2.33 -1.88
N PRO A 138 9.25 2.87 -0.94
CA PRO A 138 9.55 2.71 0.49
C PRO A 138 9.37 1.26 0.97
N LEU A 139 10.15 0.85 1.97
CA LEU A 139 10.11 -0.50 2.55
C LEU A 139 8.69 -0.91 2.98
N LEU A 140 8.02 -0.05 3.75
CA LEU A 140 6.69 -0.37 4.30
C LEU A 140 5.57 -0.30 3.25
N THR A 141 5.77 0.42 2.14
CA THR A 141 4.84 0.35 1.00
C THR A 141 4.95 -1.00 0.29
N SER A 142 6.13 -1.64 0.35
CA SER A 142 6.42 -2.96 -0.22
C SER A 142 6.33 -4.10 0.81
N LEU A 143 5.72 -3.87 1.99
CA LEU A 143 5.72 -4.85 3.08
C LEU A 143 5.17 -6.23 2.65
N GLY A 144 4.00 -6.25 2.00
CA GLY A 144 3.35 -7.50 1.61
C GLY A 144 4.15 -8.29 0.56
N CYS A 145 4.56 -7.63 -0.53
CA CYS A 145 5.32 -8.28 -1.60
C CYS A 145 6.71 -8.72 -1.13
N LEU A 146 7.36 -7.96 -0.25
CA LEU A 146 8.64 -8.37 0.37
C LEU A 146 8.46 -9.60 1.27
N LEU A 147 7.39 -9.69 2.05
CA LEU A 147 7.15 -10.88 2.88
C LEU A 147 6.87 -12.12 2.02
N ARG A 148 6.15 -11.99 0.90
CA ARG A 148 5.97 -13.09 -0.07
C ARG A 148 7.30 -13.48 -0.72
N LEU A 149 8.11 -12.50 -1.14
CA LEU A 149 9.47 -12.76 -1.65
C LEU A 149 10.31 -13.53 -0.63
N LEU A 150 10.25 -13.15 0.65
CA LEU A 150 10.95 -13.82 1.74
C LEU A 150 10.43 -15.23 2.03
N GLN A 151 9.20 -15.56 1.66
CA GLN A 151 8.67 -16.93 1.76
C GLN A 151 9.15 -17.80 0.61
N THR A 152 9.30 -17.24 -0.59
CA THR A 152 9.75 -17.98 -1.78
C THR A 152 11.29 -18.08 -1.90
N SER A 153 12.02 -17.08 -1.40
CA SER A 153 13.48 -17.02 -1.54
C SER A 153 14.20 -17.87 -0.49
N GLU A 154 15.12 -18.72 -0.95
CA GLU A 154 16.00 -19.53 -0.09
C GLU A 154 17.22 -18.75 0.43
N LEU A 155 17.50 -17.58 -0.12
CA LEU A 155 18.61 -16.73 0.32
C LEU A 155 18.43 -16.25 1.78
N ALA A 156 19.56 -16.02 2.45
CA ALA A 156 19.60 -15.60 3.85
C ALA A 156 18.94 -14.23 4.09
N LEU A 157 19.21 -13.24 3.23
CA LEU A 157 18.60 -11.90 3.25
C LEU A 157 18.52 -11.26 4.65
N PRO A 158 19.65 -11.15 5.38
CA PRO A 158 19.64 -10.84 6.80
C PRO A 158 19.09 -9.44 7.13
N ALA A 159 19.25 -8.43 6.27
CA ALA A 159 18.68 -7.10 6.51
C ALA A 159 17.16 -7.08 6.34
N LEU A 160 16.63 -7.75 5.32
CA LEU A 160 15.19 -7.89 5.08
C LEU A 160 14.54 -8.79 6.14
N ARG A 161 15.05 -10.01 6.36
CA ARG A 161 14.48 -10.94 7.36
C ARG A 161 14.59 -10.38 8.77
N GLY A 162 15.72 -9.78 9.11
CA GLY A 162 15.94 -9.13 10.40
C GLY A 162 14.88 -8.07 10.69
N ARG A 163 14.57 -7.21 9.70
CA ARG A 163 13.56 -6.16 9.87
C ARG A 163 12.13 -6.68 9.79
N LEU A 164 11.79 -7.46 8.76
CA LEU A 164 10.41 -7.78 8.40
C LEU A 164 9.85 -9.03 9.11
N GLN A 165 10.71 -9.99 9.45
CA GLN A 165 10.28 -11.23 10.12
C GLN A 165 10.59 -11.22 11.61
N LYS A 166 11.78 -10.72 11.99
CA LYS A 166 12.25 -10.69 13.39
C LYS A 166 11.98 -9.37 14.11
N ASN A 167 11.50 -8.35 13.40
CA ASN A 167 11.22 -7.01 13.93
C ASN A 167 12.41 -6.38 14.70
N VAL A 168 13.64 -6.66 14.25
CA VAL A 168 14.85 -6.07 14.85
C VAL A 168 14.90 -4.58 14.54
N SER A 169 15.38 -3.78 15.49
CA SER A 169 15.52 -2.33 15.30
C SER A 169 16.60 -2.01 14.25
N ASP A 170 16.45 -0.88 13.55
CA ASP A 170 17.44 -0.44 12.57
C ASP A 170 18.84 -0.29 13.20
N ALA A 171 18.92 0.18 14.45
CA ALA A 171 20.19 0.36 15.15
C ALA A 171 20.90 -0.99 15.37
N GLN A 172 20.17 -2.00 15.86
CA GLN A 172 20.71 -3.35 16.03
C GLN A 172 21.12 -3.97 14.70
N LEU A 173 20.31 -3.83 13.64
CA LEU A 173 20.68 -4.32 12.31
C LEU A 173 21.93 -3.63 11.76
N CYS A 174 22.07 -2.33 11.95
CA CYS A 174 23.27 -1.60 11.54
C CYS A 174 24.51 -2.13 12.27
N THR A 175 24.43 -2.37 13.58
CA THR A 175 25.53 -2.95 14.36
C THR A 175 25.89 -4.36 13.88
N THR A 176 24.90 -5.26 13.77
CA THR A 176 25.12 -6.65 13.36
C THR A 176 25.66 -6.77 11.94
N LEU A 177 25.19 -5.93 11.02
CA LEU A 177 25.59 -5.94 9.61
C LEU A 177 26.74 -4.98 9.28
N LYS A 178 27.32 -4.32 10.30
CA LYS A 178 28.42 -3.35 10.16
C LYS A 178 28.12 -2.23 9.15
N LEU A 179 26.90 -1.66 9.22
CA LEU A 179 26.44 -0.58 8.33
C LEU A 179 26.50 0.77 9.04
N SER A 180 26.87 1.83 8.30
CA SER A 180 27.03 3.20 8.81
C SER A 180 25.71 3.95 9.07
N GLY A 181 24.60 3.23 9.29
CA GLY A 181 23.31 3.78 9.67
C GLY A 181 22.16 3.43 8.73
N ARG A 182 20.99 4.04 8.98
CA ARG A 182 19.71 3.69 8.34
C ARG A 182 19.72 3.78 6.82
N LYS A 183 20.43 4.76 6.26
CA LYS A 183 20.55 4.94 4.81
C LYS A 183 21.23 3.72 4.17
N MET A 184 22.34 3.26 4.75
CA MET A 184 23.04 2.06 4.27
C MET A 184 22.27 0.77 4.55
N LEU A 185 21.49 0.72 5.64
CA LEU A 185 20.57 -0.38 5.87
C LEU A 185 19.52 -0.49 4.77
N LEU A 186 18.91 0.63 4.36
CA LEU A 186 17.95 0.63 3.26
C LEU A 186 18.60 0.21 1.94
N VAL A 187 19.81 0.69 1.65
CA VAL A 187 20.57 0.25 0.47
C VAL A 187 20.79 -1.27 0.50
N ARG A 188 21.26 -1.82 1.62
CA ARG A 188 21.44 -3.26 1.80
C ARG A 188 20.13 -4.04 1.61
N GLN A 189 19.01 -3.54 2.13
CA GLN A 189 17.70 -4.18 1.94
C GLN A 189 17.27 -4.21 0.46
N ARG A 190 17.57 -3.15 -0.31
CA ARG A 190 17.31 -3.12 -1.76
C ARG A 190 18.22 -4.08 -2.52
N GLU A 191 19.50 -4.14 -2.17
CA GLU A 191 20.46 -5.11 -2.73
C GLU A 191 20.02 -6.55 -2.48
N GLU A 192 19.58 -6.87 -1.25
CA GLU A 192 19.05 -8.18 -0.91
C GLU A 192 17.79 -8.52 -1.72
N ALA A 193 16.86 -7.56 -1.88
CA ALA A 193 15.68 -7.77 -2.72
C ALA A 193 16.07 -8.02 -4.19
N ALA A 194 17.05 -7.28 -4.72
CA ALA A 194 17.57 -7.50 -6.07
C ALA A 194 18.16 -8.91 -6.23
N GLN A 195 19.02 -9.34 -5.30
CA GLN A 195 19.63 -10.68 -5.31
C GLN A 195 18.57 -11.78 -5.31
N ALA A 196 17.53 -11.63 -4.48
CA ALA A 196 16.42 -12.58 -4.44
C ALA A 196 15.63 -12.63 -5.74
N LEU A 197 15.37 -11.48 -6.38
CA LEU A 197 14.71 -11.44 -7.69
C LEU A 197 15.54 -12.13 -8.77
N PHE A 198 16.84 -11.85 -8.86
CA PHE A 198 17.75 -12.49 -9.81
C PHE A 198 17.83 -14.01 -9.60
N ALA A 199 17.90 -14.46 -8.34
CA ALA A 199 17.91 -15.88 -8.01
C ALA A 199 16.61 -16.60 -8.42
N LEU A 200 15.46 -15.92 -8.36
CA LEU A 200 14.17 -16.49 -8.76
C LEU A 200 13.96 -16.47 -10.28
N ASN A 201 14.33 -15.38 -10.97
CA ASN A 201 14.22 -15.27 -12.41
C ASN A 201 15.09 -14.13 -12.96
N ASP A 202 16.26 -14.48 -13.47
CA ASP A 202 17.25 -13.54 -14.02
C ASP A 202 16.69 -12.68 -15.17
N VAL A 203 16.20 -13.33 -16.23
CA VAL A 203 15.69 -12.66 -17.44
C VAL A 203 14.53 -11.71 -17.13
N ARG A 204 13.62 -12.11 -16.25
CA ARG A 204 12.49 -11.26 -15.84
C ARG A 204 12.96 -10.06 -15.03
N THR A 205 13.95 -10.27 -14.15
CA THR A 205 14.51 -9.22 -13.29
C THR A 205 15.24 -8.16 -14.11
N GLU A 206 16.08 -8.58 -15.07
CA GLU A 206 16.75 -7.69 -16.02
C GLU A 206 15.74 -6.79 -16.74
N ARG A 207 14.69 -7.38 -17.35
CA ARG A 207 13.65 -6.62 -18.06
C ARG A 207 12.93 -5.61 -17.16
N LEU A 208 12.64 -5.98 -15.91
CA LEU A 208 11.97 -5.09 -14.96
C LEU A 208 12.90 -3.98 -14.47
N ARG A 209 14.17 -4.28 -14.22
CA ARG A 209 15.19 -3.28 -13.85
C ARG A 209 15.29 -2.24 -14.94
N ASP A 210 15.49 -2.66 -16.19
CA ASP A 210 15.67 -1.75 -17.33
C ASP A 210 14.43 -0.89 -17.59
N ARG A 211 13.23 -1.47 -17.44
CA ARG A 211 11.98 -0.72 -17.56
C ARG A 211 11.83 0.35 -16.47
N ILE A 212 12.19 0.05 -15.23
CA ILE A 212 12.02 0.95 -14.09
C ILE A 212 13.07 2.07 -14.09
N THR A 213 14.30 1.78 -14.49
CA THR A 213 15.36 2.78 -14.59
C THR A 213 15.06 3.81 -15.68
N GLN A 214 14.40 3.42 -16.78
CA GLN A 214 13.91 4.36 -17.79
C GLN A 214 12.92 5.38 -17.21
N TRP A 215 12.10 5.00 -16.23
CA TRP A 215 11.19 5.93 -15.55
C TRP A 215 11.89 6.89 -14.58
N GLN A 216 13.19 6.81 -14.39
CA GLN A 216 13.91 7.82 -13.61
C GLN A 216 14.20 9.08 -14.42
N PHE A 217 14.10 8.99 -15.75
CA PHE A 217 14.28 10.10 -16.69
C PHE A 217 12.91 10.65 -17.12
N PHE A 218 12.19 11.29 -16.20
CA PHE A 218 11.04 12.11 -16.58
C PHE A 218 11.52 13.53 -16.88
N HIS A 219 11.31 13.99 -18.13
CA HIS A 219 11.35 15.40 -18.51
C HIS A 219 10.05 16.10 -18.14
#